data_AF-A0A3A9W3C3-F1
#
_entry.id   AF-A0A3A9W3C3-F1
#
_cell.length_a   1.000
_cell.length_b   1.000
_cell.length_c   1.000
_cell.angle_alpha   90.00
_cell.angle_beta   90.00
_cell.angle_gamma   90.00
#
_symmetry.space_group_name_H-M   'P 1'
#
loop_
_entity.id
_entity.type
_entity.pdbx_description
1 polymer ?
#
loop_
_entity_poly.entity_id
_entity_poly.type
_entity_poly.pdbx_seq_one_letter_code
_entity_poly.pdbx_strand_id
1 'polypeptide(L)'
;MDKKEEELLSMHYQIEKTDIKQQKFEDRLKSISEDLKKSKRIRNMYFVLIIGLILLMIAGSFYLIQNNMIFPSDAPSVENSNEMKKLLMINDSLQQEVQKLKEGISEEMNSTKDSSEAYMYDSSGSRIVVANDSIGSDKDSLNKSKRKFKRQYGYVKKAFKSNDAIFVEVDFIEFYKGRLAVKKAKEYGEAEYDIDKKGDTLYFLYNNYYIHNKNSSSRILELDDKVRVKIDKINQISNGFPLKAFQKIILDQPVLILETNNDIVYKISQQKLL
;
A
#
# COMPACT_ATOMS: atom_id res chain seq x y z
N MET A 1 30.05 -61.88 -39.12
CA MET A 1 31.28 -61.10 -38.84
C MET A 1 30.87 -59.72 -38.32
N ASP A 2 29.84 -59.66 -37.46
CA ASP A 2 28.88 -58.54 -37.55
C ASP A 2 28.91 -57.60 -36.33
N LYS A 3 29.45 -58.06 -35.20
CA LYS A 3 29.43 -57.29 -33.95
C LYS A 3 30.32 -56.03 -33.99
N LYS A 4 31.45 -56.10 -34.71
CA LYS A 4 32.39 -54.97 -34.85
C LYS A 4 31.86 -53.90 -35.81
N GLU A 5 31.15 -54.31 -36.86
CA GLU A 5 30.58 -53.37 -37.82
C GLU A 5 29.38 -52.62 -37.23
N GLU A 6 28.53 -53.31 -36.46
CA GLU A 6 27.44 -52.68 -35.69
C GLU A 6 27.96 -51.69 -34.64
N GLU A 7 29.05 -52.04 -33.94
CA GLU A 7 29.67 -51.15 -32.95
C GLU A 7 30.25 -49.88 -33.61
N LEU A 8 30.96 -50.02 -34.74
CA LEU A 8 31.48 -48.90 -35.52
C LEU A 8 30.36 -48.00 -36.06
N LEU A 9 29.26 -48.60 -36.54
CA LEU A 9 28.11 -47.84 -37.04
C LEU A 9 27.41 -47.07 -35.91
N SER A 10 27.26 -47.69 -34.74
CA SER A 10 26.69 -47.05 -33.55
C SER A 10 27.56 -45.91 -33.03
N MET A 11 28.89 -46.06 -33.10
CA MET A 11 29.86 -45.05 -32.72
C MET A 11 29.81 -43.86 -33.69
N HIS A 12 29.77 -44.13 -35.00
CA HIS A 12 29.66 -43.08 -36.02
C HIS A 12 28.36 -42.28 -35.85
N TYR A 13 27.24 -42.97 -35.61
CA TYR A 13 25.96 -42.34 -35.33
C TYR A 13 26.00 -41.48 -34.05
N GLN A 14 26.68 -41.93 -33.00
CA GLN A 14 26.84 -41.13 -31.78
C GLN A 14 27.69 -39.89 -32.02
N ILE A 15 28.78 -40.00 -32.80
CA ILE A 15 29.65 -38.87 -33.16
C ILE A 15 28.86 -37.82 -33.96
N GLU A 16 28.14 -38.25 -35.00
CA GLU A 16 27.33 -37.34 -35.81
C GLU A 16 26.24 -36.65 -34.98
N LYS A 17 25.61 -37.39 -34.05
CA LYS A 17 24.64 -36.82 -33.10
C LYS A 17 25.28 -35.82 -32.14
N THR A 18 26.52 -36.03 -31.72
CA THR A 18 27.24 -35.06 -30.87
C THR A 18 27.65 -33.82 -31.65
N ASP A 19 28.06 -33.96 -32.92
CA ASP A 19 28.45 -32.85 -33.78
C ASP A 19 27.26 -31.92 -34.08
N ILE A 20 26.10 -32.50 -34.42
CA ILE A 20 24.85 -31.75 -34.62
C ILE A 20 24.44 -31.00 -33.34
N LYS A 21 24.64 -31.61 -32.17
CA LYS A 21 24.38 -30.95 -30.88
C LYS A 21 25.36 -29.81 -30.63
N GLN A 22 26.64 -29.99 -30.90
CA GLN A 22 27.65 -28.94 -30.74
C GLN A 22 27.36 -27.75 -31.66
N GLN A 23 27.08 -28.00 -32.94
CA GLN A 23 26.71 -26.94 -33.88
C GLN A 23 25.48 -26.16 -33.40
N LYS A 24 24.44 -26.86 -32.90
CA LYS A 24 23.25 -26.22 -32.34
C LYS A 24 23.55 -25.39 -31.08
N PHE A 25 24.53 -25.79 -30.27
CA PHE A 25 24.97 -24.99 -29.12
C PHE A 25 25.74 -23.74 -29.57
N GLU A 26 26.63 -23.87 -30.54
CA GLU A 26 27.38 -22.73 -31.09
C GLU A 26 26.45 -21.71 -31.75
N ASP A 27 25.48 -22.14 -32.54
CA ASP A 27 24.48 -21.27 -33.15
C ASP A 27 23.67 -20.49 -32.10
N ARG A 28 23.31 -21.17 -30.99
CA ARG A 28 22.61 -20.53 -29.86
C ARG A 28 23.51 -19.53 -29.13
N LEU A 29 24.78 -19.83 -28.93
CA LEU A 29 25.72 -18.91 -28.29
C LEU A 29 25.97 -17.68 -29.17
N LYS A 30 26.06 -17.88 -30.48
CA LYS A 30 26.23 -16.80 -31.45
C LYS A 30 25.01 -15.88 -31.46
N SER A 31 23.79 -16.42 -31.49
CA SER A 31 22.57 -15.61 -31.45
C SER A 31 22.43 -14.84 -30.14
N ILE A 32 22.72 -15.47 -28.99
CA ILE A 32 22.70 -14.80 -27.68
C ILE A 32 23.75 -13.67 -27.64
N SER A 33 24.95 -13.91 -28.18
CA SER A 33 26.00 -12.89 -28.26
C SER A 33 25.60 -11.70 -29.14
N GLU A 34 24.98 -11.96 -30.29
CA GLU A 34 24.45 -10.91 -31.17
C GLU A 34 23.32 -10.10 -30.50
N ASP A 35 22.40 -10.77 -29.81
CA ASP A 35 21.33 -10.12 -29.05
C ASP A 35 21.87 -9.25 -27.90
N LEU A 36 22.89 -9.75 -27.18
CA LEU A 36 23.57 -8.97 -26.13
C LEU A 36 24.31 -7.75 -26.71
N LYS A 37 24.96 -7.89 -27.87
CA LYS A 37 25.64 -6.78 -28.55
C LYS A 37 24.65 -5.72 -29.05
N LYS A 38 23.51 -6.16 -29.61
CA LYS A 38 22.41 -5.28 -30.05
C LYS A 38 21.79 -4.54 -28.86
N SER A 39 21.52 -5.24 -27.77
CA SER A 39 21.01 -4.67 -26.51
C SER A 39 21.96 -3.62 -25.92
N LYS A 40 23.27 -3.90 -25.90
CA LYS A 40 24.29 -2.94 -25.42
C LYS A 40 24.29 -1.65 -26.26
N ARG A 41 24.18 -1.75 -27.59
CA ARG A 41 24.13 -0.59 -28.48
C ARG A 41 22.87 0.25 -28.26
N ILE A 42 21.72 -0.41 -28.09
CA ILE A 42 20.44 0.24 -27.80
C ILE A 42 20.48 0.96 -26.45
N ARG A 43 21.01 0.32 -25.40
CA ARG A 43 21.17 0.95 -24.08
C ARG A 43 22.08 2.18 -24.14
N ASN A 44 23.18 2.10 -24.90
CA ASN A 44 24.10 3.23 -25.06
C ASN A 44 23.46 4.39 -25.85
N MET A 45 22.65 4.08 -26.87
CA MET A 45 21.86 5.09 -27.61
C MET A 45 20.89 5.84 -26.69
N TYR A 46 20.14 5.12 -25.85
CA TYR A 46 19.24 5.76 -24.89
C TYR A 46 19.99 6.63 -23.88
N PHE A 47 21.17 6.20 -23.41
CA PHE A 47 21.99 6.99 -22.50
C PHE A 47 22.44 8.32 -23.14
N VAL A 48 22.89 8.29 -24.40
CA VAL A 48 23.26 9.52 -25.13
C VAL A 48 22.04 10.43 -25.36
N LEU A 49 20.89 9.86 -25.69
CA LEU A 49 19.64 10.61 -25.88
C LEU A 49 19.20 11.32 -24.58
N ILE A 50 19.28 10.63 -23.44
CA ILE A 50 18.96 11.22 -22.12
C ILE A 50 19.90 12.38 -21.80
N ILE A 51 21.20 12.24 -22.04
CA ILE A 51 22.17 13.33 -21.83
C ILE A 51 21.84 14.52 -22.75
N GLY A 52 21.48 14.26 -24.01
CA GLY A 52 21.04 15.29 -24.95
C GLY A 52 19.81 16.06 -24.47
N LEU A 53 18.80 15.35 -23.94
CA LEU A 53 17.60 15.96 -23.36
C LEU A 53 17.92 16.85 -22.16
N ILE A 54 18.82 16.41 -21.28
CA ILE A 54 19.25 17.21 -20.12
C ILE A 54 19.94 18.49 -20.57
N LEU A 55 20.84 18.41 -21.57
CA LEU A 55 21.50 19.58 -22.14
C LEU A 55 20.51 20.56 -22.78
N LEU A 56 19.49 20.05 -23.48
CA LEU A 56 18.46 20.87 -24.10
C LEU A 56 17.62 21.60 -23.04
N MET A 57 17.27 20.94 -21.93
CA MET A 57 16.57 21.57 -20.81
C MET A 57 17.41 22.67 -20.15
N ILE A 58 18.72 22.45 -19.98
CA ILE A 58 19.64 23.46 -19.42
C ILE A 58 19.73 24.66 -20.37
N ALA A 59 19.97 24.43 -21.67
CA ALA A 59 20.03 25.50 -22.66
C ALA A 59 18.70 26.27 -22.76
N GLY A 60 17.55 25.57 -22.74
CA GLY A 60 16.23 26.17 -22.72
C GLY A 60 15.98 27.02 -21.48
N SER A 61 16.37 26.53 -20.30
CA SER A 61 16.28 27.30 -19.06
C SER A 61 17.17 28.56 -19.08
N PHE A 62 18.38 28.47 -19.64
CA PHE A 62 19.28 29.61 -19.80
C PHE A 62 18.73 30.66 -20.76
N TYR A 63 18.15 30.23 -21.88
CA TYR A 63 17.48 31.11 -22.84
C TYR A 63 16.28 31.84 -22.22
N LEU A 64 15.45 31.14 -21.44
CA LEU A 64 14.30 31.74 -20.76
C LEU A 64 14.70 32.74 -19.67
N ILE A 65 15.81 32.50 -18.97
CA ILE A 65 16.36 33.43 -17.97
C ILE A 65 16.88 34.70 -18.65
N GLN A 66 17.64 34.58 -19.75
CA GLN A 66 18.12 35.75 -20.50
C GLN A 66 16.99 36.60 -21.06
N ASN A 67 15.89 35.98 -21.49
CA ASN A 67 14.73 36.68 -22.03
C ASN A 67 13.75 37.17 -20.95
N ASN A 68 14.15 37.13 -19.67
CA ASN A 68 13.39 37.60 -18.49
C ASN A 68 11.98 37.00 -18.34
N MET A 69 11.68 35.85 -18.96
CA MET A 69 10.36 35.21 -18.93
C MET A 69 10.06 34.45 -17.62
N ILE A 70 11.07 34.25 -16.75
CA ILE A 70 10.92 33.49 -15.49
C ILE A 70 10.91 34.41 -14.26
N PHE A 71 11.43 35.63 -14.36
CA PHE A 71 11.41 36.63 -13.29
C PHE A 71 11.03 38.00 -13.89
N PRO A 72 9.74 38.38 -13.96
CA PRO A 72 9.40 39.78 -14.13
C PRO A 72 9.98 40.55 -12.94
N SER A 73 10.85 41.52 -13.22
CA SER A 73 11.40 42.43 -12.23
C SER A 73 10.35 43.46 -11.83
N ASP A 74 9.27 43.01 -11.18
CA ASP A 74 8.33 43.92 -10.54
C ASP A 74 8.56 43.86 -9.04
N ALA A 75 9.07 44.98 -8.52
CA ALA A 75 9.05 45.28 -7.10
C ALA A 75 7.64 45.03 -6.53
N PRO A 76 7.50 44.42 -5.34
CA PRO A 76 6.18 44.17 -4.77
C PRO A 76 5.50 45.52 -4.49
N SER A 77 4.33 45.72 -5.10
CA SER A 77 3.47 46.88 -4.86
C SER A 77 3.12 46.98 -3.38
N VAL A 78 3.22 48.20 -2.85
CA VAL A 78 3.06 48.60 -1.45
C VAL A 78 1.70 48.20 -0.84
N GLU A 79 0.72 47.87 -1.67
CA GLU A 79 -0.66 47.57 -1.29
C GLU A 79 -0.81 46.18 -0.64
N ASN A 80 -0.15 45.15 -1.20
CA ASN A 80 -0.19 43.78 -0.65
C ASN A 80 0.51 43.67 0.72
N SER A 81 1.49 44.52 1.00
CA SER A 81 2.20 44.55 2.28
C SER A 81 1.29 45.00 3.42
N ASN A 82 0.45 46.02 3.16
CA ASN A 82 -0.44 46.58 4.17
C ASN A 82 -1.59 45.63 4.52
N GLU A 83 -2.16 44.96 3.52
CA GLU A 83 -3.18 43.94 3.73
C GLU A 83 -2.62 42.73 4.48
N MET A 84 -1.43 42.24 4.09
CA MET A 84 -0.78 41.12 4.78
C MET A 84 -0.45 41.45 6.23
N LYS A 85 0.01 42.68 6.50
CA LYS A 85 0.30 43.17 7.86
C LYS A 85 -0.97 43.28 8.70
N LYS A 86 -2.09 43.73 8.10
CA LYS A 86 -3.39 43.76 8.75
C LYS A 86 -3.92 42.36 9.06
N LEU A 87 -3.77 41.41 8.14
CA LEU A 87 -4.13 40.00 8.37
C LEU A 87 -3.30 39.37 9.48
N LEU A 88 -1.99 39.67 9.55
CA LEU A 88 -1.12 39.17 10.62
C LEU A 88 -1.59 39.68 11.99
N MET A 89 -1.87 40.99 12.10
CA MET A 89 -2.37 41.60 13.33
C MET A 89 -3.73 41.02 13.78
N ILE A 90 -4.63 40.71 12.84
CA ILE A 90 -5.92 40.09 13.16
C ILE A 90 -5.72 38.66 13.67
N ASN A 91 -4.83 37.89 13.05
CA ASN A 91 -4.53 36.52 13.49
C ASN A 91 -3.94 36.50 14.91
N ASP A 92 -2.97 37.39 15.20
CA ASP A 92 -2.37 37.52 16.51
C ASP A 92 -3.41 37.92 17.59
N SER A 93 -4.30 38.87 17.26
CA SER A 93 -5.39 39.29 18.15
C SER A 93 -6.39 38.15 18.42
N LEU A 94 -6.75 37.38 17.40
CA LEU A 94 -7.65 36.23 17.53
C LEU A 94 -7.02 35.12 18.39
N GLN A 95 -5.73 34.85 18.21
CA GLN A 95 -5.02 33.88 19.05
C GLN A 95 -5.01 34.31 20.52
N GLN A 96 -4.83 35.61 20.79
CA GLN A 96 -4.85 36.14 22.14
C GLN A 96 -6.24 36.07 22.78
N GLU A 97 -7.31 36.29 22.00
CA GLU A 97 -8.69 36.18 22.47
C GLU A 97 -9.08 34.72 22.75
N VAL A 98 -8.69 33.79 21.88
CA VAL A 98 -8.86 32.34 22.11
C VAL A 98 -8.11 31.90 23.37
N GLN A 99 -6.91 32.42 23.61
CA GLN A 99 -6.15 32.11 24.81
C GLN A 99 -6.85 32.62 26.09
N LYS A 100 -7.32 33.88 26.08
CA LYS A 100 -8.08 34.45 27.20
C LYS A 100 -9.37 33.70 27.49
N LEU A 101 -10.11 33.32 26.45
CA LEU A 101 -11.33 32.51 26.59
C LEU A 101 -11.02 31.14 27.17
N LYS A 102 -9.93 30.50 26.76
CA LYS A 102 -9.49 29.20 27.28
C LYS A 102 -9.07 29.29 28.75
N GLU A 103 -8.40 30.37 29.14
CA GLU A 103 -8.02 30.65 30.52
C GLU A 103 -9.27 30.91 31.38
N GLY A 104 -10.22 31.74 30.92
CA GLY A 104 -11.48 32.00 31.61
C GLY A 104 -12.35 30.75 31.80
N ILE A 105 -12.47 29.89 30.77
CA ILE A 105 -13.18 28.61 30.87
C ILE A 105 -12.49 27.66 31.87
N SER A 106 -11.16 27.71 31.97
CA SER A 106 -10.40 26.90 32.93
C SER A 106 -10.58 27.39 34.37
N GLU A 107 -10.72 28.69 34.57
CA GLU A 107 -11.02 29.30 35.89
C GLU A 107 -12.46 28.99 36.35
N GLU A 108 -13.45 29.06 35.45
CA GLU A 108 -14.84 28.67 35.75
C GLU A 108 -14.99 27.16 36.03
N MET A 109 -14.22 26.30 35.35
CA MET A 109 -14.19 24.86 35.63
C MET A 109 -13.56 24.52 36.99
N ASN A 110 -12.66 25.36 37.51
CA ASN A 110 -12.01 25.15 38.80
C ASN A 110 -12.82 25.73 39.97
N SER A 111 -13.62 26.79 39.77
CA SER A 111 -14.50 27.33 40.81
C SER A 111 -15.79 26.51 41.03
N THR A 112 -16.19 25.70 40.05
CA THR A 112 -17.39 24.84 40.15
C THR A 112 -17.11 23.45 40.76
N LYS A 113 -15.84 23.13 41.09
CA LYS A 113 -15.45 21.86 41.69
C LYS A 113 -15.45 21.82 43.23
N ASP A 114 -15.76 22.95 43.89
CA ASP A 114 -15.62 23.08 45.35
C ASP A 114 -16.94 23.26 46.11
N SER A 115 -18.09 22.94 45.49
CA SER A 115 -19.37 22.91 46.20
C SER A 115 -20.41 22.00 45.53
N SER A 116 -20.46 20.73 45.94
CA SER A 116 -21.70 19.92 45.96
C SER A 116 -21.47 18.51 46.53
N GLU A 117 -21.24 18.41 47.84
CA GLU A 117 -21.70 17.23 48.58
C GLU A 117 -23.16 17.47 48.98
N ALA A 118 -24.09 17.08 48.11
CA ALA A 118 -25.50 16.97 48.45
C ALA A 118 -25.82 15.49 48.74
N TYR A 119 -25.93 15.14 50.02
CA TYR A 119 -26.46 13.86 50.44
C TYR A 119 -27.97 13.83 50.16
N MET A 120 -28.41 12.96 49.25
CA MET A 120 -29.82 12.61 49.10
C MET A 120 -30.13 11.37 49.94
N TYR A 121 -31.08 11.50 50.87
CA TYR A 121 -31.73 10.39 51.57
C TYR A 121 -32.98 9.95 50.80
N ASP A 122 -33.14 8.64 50.62
CA ASP A 122 -34.40 7.99 50.22
C ASP A 122 -35.29 7.77 51.47
N SER A 123 -36.59 7.91 51.27
CA SER A 123 -37.75 7.69 52.16
C SER A 123 -37.82 6.31 52.86
N SER A 124 -36.77 5.49 52.88
CA SER A 124 -36.81 4.13 53.44
C SER A 124 -35.70 3.81 54.46
N GLY A 125 -34.81 4.76 54.80
CA GLY A 125 -34.01 4.70 56.03
C GLY A 125 -33.11 3.46 56.25
N SER A 126 -32.55 2.85 55.20
CA SER A 126 -31.62 1.71 55.36
C SER A 126 -30.24 1.98 54.75
N ARG A 127 -29.19 1.76 55.56
CA ARG A 127 -27.78 1.82 55.15
C ARG A 127 -27.38 0.49 54.52
N ILE A 128 -26.82 0.50 53.32
CA ILE A 128 -26.13 -0.66 52.76
C ILE A 128 -24.68 -0.28 52.49
N VAL A 129 -23.80 -0.79 53.34
CA VAL A 129 -22.35 -0.86 53.14
C VAL A 129 -22.09 -2.20 52.43
N VAL A 130 -21.51 -2.21 51.23
CA VAL A 130 -20.91 -3.44 50.68
C VAL A 130 -19.58 -3.14 50.03
N ALA A 131 -18.61 -3.95 50.45
CA ALA A 131 -17.19 -3.93 50.16
C ALA A 131 -16.83 -4.01 48.66
N ASN A 132 -15.69 -3.40 48.35
CA ASN A 132 -14.88 -3.72 47.18
C ASN A 132 -14.42 -5.19 47.26
N ASP A 133 -14.90 -6.05 46.38
CA ASP A 133 -14.02 -6.96 45.65
C ASP A 133 -14.68 -7.53 44.39
N SER A 134 -13.97 -7.40 43.27
CA SER A 134 -13.93 -8.29 42.11
C SER A 134 -15.25 -8.81 41.48
N ILE A 135 -15.55 -8.29 40.28
CA ILE A 135 -15.79 -9.01 39.00
C ILE A 135 -16.60 -8.07 38.09
N GLY A 136 -15.88 -7.39 37.19
CA GLY A 136 -16.44 -6.38 36.29
C GLY A 136 -17.30 -7.00 35.19
N SER A 137 -18.61 -7.00 35.41
CA SER A 137 -19.63 -7.07 34.37
C SER A 137 -20.49 -5.81 34.39
N ASP A 138 -20.42 -5.12 33.26
CA ASP A 138 -21.41 -4.22 32.66
C ASP A 138 -21.70 -2.82 33.23
N LYS A 139 -21.66 -1.87 32.26
CA LYS A 139 -22.42 -0.61 32.16
C LYS A 139 -21.96 0.58 33.00
N ASP A 140 -20.96 1.28 32.48
CA ASP A 140 -21.23 2.63 31.97
C ASP A 140 -20.14 3.06 30.97
N SER A 141 -20.48 3.10 29.68
CA SER A 141 -19.68 3.85 28.72
C SER A 141 -20.61 4.47 27.69
N LEU A 142 -20.85 5.75 27.92
CA LEU A 142 -21.09 6.79 26.92
C LEU A 142 -20.95 6.28 25.48
N ASN A 143 -22.10 5.93 24.91
CA ASN A 143 -22.45 5.83 23.49
C ASN A 143 -21.30 5.99 22.46
N LYS A 144 -20.33 5.08 22.45
CA LYS A 144 -19.31 5.01 21.40
C LYS A 144 -19.83 4.06 20.34
N SER A 145 -20.51 4.60 19.33
CA SER A 145 -20.87 3.88 18.10
C SER A 145 -19.71 2.98 17.68
N LYS A 146 -19.87 1.66 17.85
CA LYS A 146 -18.85 0.67 17.50
C LYS A 146 -18.80 0.61 15.97
N ARG A 147 -17.91 1.41 15.37
CA ARG A 147 -17.69 1.44 13.91
C ARG A 147 -17.50 0.00 13.42
N LYS A 148 -18.35 -0.45 12.48
CA LYS A 148 -18.23 -1.77 11.85
C LYS A 148 -17.18 -1.68 10.74
N PHE A 149 -16.02 -2.29 10.94
CA PHE A 149 -14.97 -2.35 9.92
C PHE A 149 -15.20 -3.54 8.98
N LYS A 150 -15.09 -3.30 7.67
CA LYS A 150 -15.12 -4.34 6.64
C LYS A 150 -13.68 -4.72 6.30
N ARG A 151 -13.40 -6.03 6.26
CA ARG A 151 -12.08 -6.55 5.90
C ARG A 151 -12.12 -7.08 4.47
N GLN A 152 -11.26 -6.55 3.60
CA GLN A 152 -11.23 -6.91 2.19
C GLN A 152 -9.79 -7.16 1.73
N TYR A 153 -9.63 -8.02 0.73
CA TYR A 153 -8.34 -8.32 0.11
C TYR A 153 -8.22 -7.55 -1.19
N GLY A 154 -7.02 -7.09 -1.52
CA GLY A 154 -6.80 -6.40 -2.78
C GLY A 154 -5.32 -6.11 -3.06
N TYR A 155 -5.08 -5.73 -4.31
CA TYR A 155 -3.81 -5.17 -4.74
C TYR A 155 -3.92 -3.65 -4.75
N VAL A 156 -3.03 -2.98 -4.04
CA VAL A 156 -2.94 -1.53 -4.13
C VAL A 156 -2.08 -1.19 -5.36
N LYS A 157 -2.70 -0.61 -6.39
CA LYS A 157 -2.01 -0.23 -7.64
C LYS A 157 -1.22 1.05 -7.48
N LYS A 158 -1.77 2.01 -6.73
CA LYS A 158 -1.19 3.34 -6.56
C LYS A 158 -1.48 3.88 -5.17
N ALA A 159 -0.54 4.65 -4.64
CA ALA A 159 -0.75 5.48 -3.45
C ALA A 159 -0.29 6.91 -3.76
N PHE A 160 -1.07 7.91 -3.40
CA PHE A 160 -0.75 9.31 -3.69
C PHE A 160 -1.33 10.25 -2.62
N LYS A 161 -0.76 11.46 -2.51
CA LYS A 161 -1.26 12.52 -1.64
C LYS A 161 -2.00 13.56 -2.47
N SER A 162 -3.15 14.03 -2.00
CA SER A 162 -3.93 15.10 -2.61
C SER A 162 -4.65 15.90 -1.51
N ASN A 163 -4.58 17.23 -1.54
CA ASN A 163 -5.26 18.11 -0.56
C ASN A 163 -5.03 17.70 0.91
N ASP A 164 -3.77 17.46 1.26
CA ASP A 164 -3.30 16.98 2.56
C ASP A 164 -3.72 15.55 2.99
N ALA A 165 -4.70 14.95 2.32
CA ALA A 165 -5.11 13.55 2.52
C ALA A 165 -4.32 12.57 1.63
N ILE A 166 -4.28 11.31 2.04
CA ILE A 166 -3.58 10.23 1.32
C ILE A 166 -4.62 9.27 0.78
N PHE A 167 -4.46 8.90 -0.49
CA PHE A 167 -5.36 8.02 -1.21
C PHE A 167 -4.63 6.78 -1.71
N VAL A 168 -5.34 5.66 -1.76
CA VAL A 168 -4.90 4.42 -2.39
C VAL A 168 -5.89 3.95 -3.43
N GLU A 169 -5.37 3.56 -4.59
CA GLU A 169 -6.13 2.89 -5.63
C GLU A 169 -6.02 1.38 -5.44
N VAL A 170 -7.14 0.71 -5.21
CA VAL A 170 -7.22 -0.70 -4.82
C VAL A 170 -8.01 -1.49 -5.83
N ASP A 171 -7.43 -2.57 -6.31
CA ASP A 171 -8.09 -3.62 -7.08
C ASP A 171 -8.50 -4.75 -6.13
N PHE A 172 -9.80 -4.88 -5.88
CA PHE A 172 -10.30 -5.83 -4.89
C PHE A 172 -10.32 -7.25 -5.45
N ILE A 173 -9.86 -8.20 -4.65
CA ILE A 173 -9.79 -9.60 -5.02
C ILE A 173 -10.53 -10.47 -4.02
N GLU A 174 -10.96 -11.64 -4.49
CA GLU A 174 -11.41 -12.71 -3.62
C GLU A 174 -10.23 -13.61 -3.29
N PHE A 175 -9.99 -13.78 -1.99
CA PHE A 175 -8.87 -14.56 -1.48
C PHE A 175 -9.40 -15.73 -0.64
N TYR A 176 -9.07 -16.95 -1.06
CA TYR A 176 -9.50 -18.20 -0.44
C TYR A 176 -8.30 -19.01 0.03
N LYS A 177 -8.47 -19.82 1.08
CA LYS A 177 -7.42 -20.68 1.65
C LYS A 177 -7.91 -22.11 1.89
N GLY A 178 -6.98 -23.08 1.82
CA GLY A 178 -7.24 -24.47 2.17
C GLY A 178 -8.35 -25.10 1.34
N ARG A 179 -9.22 -25.86 2.01
CA ARG A 179 -10.34 -26.57 1.36
C ARG A 179 -11.27 -25.63 0.58
N LEU A 180 -11.46 -24.40 1.07
CA LEU A 180 -12.28 -23.40 0.37
C LEU A 180 -11.62 -22.92 -0.92
N ALA A 181 -10.29 -22.83 -0.95
CA ALA A 181 -9.55 -22.48 -2.17
C ALA A 181 -9.74 -23.55 -3.25
N VAL A 182 -9.56 -24.82 -2.90
CA VAL A 182 -9.76 -25.95 -3.85
C VAL A 182 -11.21 -26.00 -4.33
N LYS A 183 -12.18 -25.81 -3.42
CA LYS A 183 -13.60 -25.77 -3.79
C LYS A 183 -13.89 -24.65 -4.79
N LYS A 184 -13.40 -23.44 -4.53
CA LYS A 184 -13.61 -22.28 -5.41
C LYS A 184 -12.90 -22.44 -6.74
N ALA A 185 -11.64 -22.87 -6.74
CA ALA A 185 -10.91 -23.16 -7.98
C ALA A 185 -11.63 -24.22 -8.82
N LYS A 186 -12.21 -25.25 -8.19
CA LYS A 186 -13.05 -26.24 -8.88
C LYS A 186 -14.31 -25.62 -9.47
N GLU A 187 -15.02 -24.78 -8.72
CA GLU A 187 -16.20 -24.05 -9.21
C GLU A 187 -15.89 -23.16 -10.43
N TYR A 188 -14.69 -22.59 -10.49
CA TYR A 188 -14.23 -21.76 -11.62
C TYR A 188 -13.52 -22.54 -12.72
N GLY A 189 -13.32 -23.86 -12.58
CA GLY A 189 -12.62 -24.69 -13.57
C GLY A 189 -11.10 -24.47 -13.62
N GLU A 190 -10.52 -23.85 -12.60
CA GLU A 190 -9.08 -23.53 -12.50
C GLU A 190 -8.35 -24.45 -11.50
N ALA A 191 -9.06 -25.38 -10.86
CA ALA A 191 -8.43 -26.39 -10.02
C ALA A 191 -7.72 -27.44 -10.87
N GLU A 192 -6.53 -27.82 -10.43
CA GLU A 192 -5.85 -28.97 -10.98
C GLU A 192 -6.52 -30.26 -10.51
N TYR A 193 -6.34 -31.33 -11.29
CA TYR A 193 -6.90 -32.62 -10.95
C TYR A 193 -5.97 -33.77 -11.36
N ASP A 194 -6.09 -34.86 -10.62
CA ASP A 194 -5.51 -36.16 -10.94
C ASP A 194 -6.60 -37.24 -10.88
N ILE A 195 -6.37 -38.37 -11.53
CA ILE A 195 -7.28 -39.50 -11.54
C ILE A 195 -6.73 -40.57 -10.60
N ASP A 196 -7.45 -40.88 -9.53
CA ASP A 196 -7.08 -41.96 -8.59
C ASP A 196 -7.10 -43.32 -9.30
N LYS A 197 -6.47 -44.33 -8.70
CA LYS A 197 -6.45 -45.73 -9.15
C LYS A 197 -7.85 -46.34 -9.34
N LYS A 198 -8.87 -45.72 -8.75
CA LYS A 198 -10.29 -46.09 -8.86
C LYS A 198 -11.03 -45.38 -10.01
N GLY A 199 -10.38 -44.45 -10.70
CA GLY A 199 -10.98 -43.61 -11.75
C GLY A 199 -11.62 -42.32 -11.23
N ASP A 200 -11.51 -42.01 -9.94
CA ASP A 200 -12.09 -40.80 -9.34
C ASP A 200 -11.21 -39.56 -9.57
N THR A 201 -11.85 -38.41 -9.84
CA THR A 201 -11.14 -37.14 -10.03
C THR A 201 -10.83 -36.47 -8.68
N LEU A 202 -9.55 -36.40 -8.34
CA LEU A 202 -9.04 -35.70 -7.17
C LEU A 202 -8.61 -34.28 -7.55
N TYR A 203 -9.31 -33.27 -7.02
CA TYR A 203 -8.97 -31.87 -7.25
C TYR A 203 -8.01 -31.34 -6.19
N PHE A 204 -7.00 -30.57 -6.61
CA PHE A 204 -6.02 -29.97 -5.71
C PHE A 204 -5.50 -28.62 -6.24
N LEU A 205 -4.74 -27.93 -5.39
CA LEU A 205 -3.96 -26.75 -5.73
C LEU A 205 -2.57 -26.93 -5.13
N TYR A 206 -1.51 -26.66 -5.90
CA TYR A 206 -0.14 -26.69 -5.34
C TYR A 206 0.07 -25.63 -4.27
N ASN A 207 -0.57 -24.47 -4.45
CA ASN A 207 -0.59 -23.42 -3.46
C ASN A 207 -1.79 -23.61 -2.53
N ASN A 208 -1.60 -23.43 -1.22
CA ASN A 208 -2.68 -23.59 -0.23
C ASN A 208 -3.69 -22.41 -0.24
N TYR A 209 -3.73 -21.64 -1.32
CA TYR A 209 -4.59 -20.47 -1.51
C TYR A 209 -5.02 -20.35 -2.97
N TYR A 210 -6.14 -19.66 -3.18
CA TYR A 210 -6.68 -19.34 -4.49
C TYR A 210 -7.11 -17.88 -4.52
N ILE A 211 -6.70 -17.16 -5.56
CA ILE A 211 -7.01 -15.75 -5.78
C ILE A 211 -7.83 -15.65 -7.05
N HIS A 212 -9.00 -15.03 -6.93
CA HIS A 212 -9.86 -14.77 -8.07
C HIS A 212 -10.14 -13.27 -8.16
N ASN A 213 -9.89 -12.68 -9.33
CA ASN A 213 -10.25 -11.29 -9.62
C ASN A 213 -11.35 -11.27 -10.68
N LYS A 214 -12.61 -11.28 -10.22
CA LYS A 214 -13.78 -11.26 -11.10
C LYS A 214 -14.05 -9.88 -11.72
N ASN A 215 -13.62 -8.81 -11.06
CA ASN A 215 -13.91 -7.44 -11.48
C ASN A 215 -12.74 -6.52 -11.13
N SER A 216 -11.91 -6.20 -12.12
CA SER A 216 -10.72 -5.36 -11.99
C SER A 216 -11.03 -3.86 -11.78
N SER A 217 -12.26 -3.52 -11.38
CA SER A 217 -12.67 -2.15 -11.08
C SER A 217 -11.90 -1.63 -9.87
N SER A 218 -10.84 -0.86 -10.15
CA SER A 218 -10.10 -0.11 -9.14
C SER A 218 -11.02 0.84 -8.38
N ARG A 219 -10.87 0.91 -7.07
CA ARG A 219 -11.51 1.93 -6.22
C ARG A 219 -10.47 2.79 -5.54
N ILE A 220 -10.72 4.09 -5.48
CA ILE A 220 -9.89 5.02 -4.74
C ILE A 220 -10.47 5.14 -3.34
N LEU A 221 -9.62 4.93 -2.33
CA LEU A 221 -9.98 5.00 -0.93
C LEU A 221 -9.07 6.00 -0.22
N GLU A 222 -9.62 6.73 0.74
CA GLU A 222 -8.87 7.64 1.59
C GLU A 222 -8.23 6.86 2.75
N LEU A 223 -7.04 7.27 3.20
CA LEU A 223 -6.37 6.71 4.37
C LEU A 223 -6.62 7.63 5.56
N ASP A 224 -6.99 7.03 6.69
CA ASP A 224 -7.06 7.73 7.96
C ASP A 224 -5.66 8.23 8.38
N ASP A 225 -5.58 9.41 8.99
CA ASP A 225 -4.32 10.00 9.45
C ASP A 225 -3.54 9.10 10.42
N LYS A 226 -4.23 8.21 11.13
CA LYS A 226 -3.68 7.25 12.09
C LYS A 226 -3.71 5.82 11.57
N VAL A 227 -3.73 5.65 10.25
CA VAL A 227 -3.73 4.34 9.59
C VAL A 227 -2.58 3.46 10.12
N ARG A 228 -2.92 2.22 10.47
CA ARG A 228 -1.94 1.24 10.93
C ARG A 228 -1.45 0.40 9.76
N VAL A 229 -0.16 0.46 9.46
CA VAL A 229 0.46 -0.33 8.40
C VAL A 229 1.30 -1.45 9.03
N LYS A 230 0.96 -2.70 8.71
CA LYS A 230 1.69 -3.91 9.14
C LYS A 230 2.17 -4.66 7.91
N ILE A 231 3.32 -4.27 7.41
CA ILE A 231 3.96 -4.87 6.23
C ILE A 231 5.39 -5.21 6.63
N ASP A 232 5.97 -6.29 6.10
CA ASP A 232 7.24 -6.86 6.62
C ASP A 232 8.43 -5.85 6.67
N LYS A 233 8.33 -4.70 5.98
CA LYS A 233 9.32 -3.59 5.99
C LYS A 233 8.83 -2.27 6.61
N ILE A 234 7.56 -2.18 7.01
CA ILE A 234 6.95 -0.98 7.61
C ILE A 234 6.11 -1.43 8.80
N ASN A 235 6.69 -1.33 10.00
CA ASN A 235 5.95 -1.37 11.25
C ASN A 235 5.91 0.06 11.78
N GLN A 236 4.86 0.82 11.48
CA GLN A 236 4.70 2.18 12.02
C GLN A 236 3.37 2.32 12.76
N ILE A 237 3.47 2.95 13.94
CA ILE A 237 2.35 3.33 14.82
C ILE A 237 2.36 4.86 15.06
N SER A 238 3.28 5.66 14.49
CA SER A 238 3.43 7.08 14.85
C SER A 238 3.63 8.05 13.68
N ASN A 239 2.88 9.16 13.74
CA ASN A 239 2.96 10.44 13.02
C ASN A 239 3.35 10.40 11.53
N GLY A 240 2.38 10.00 10.70
CA GLY A 240 2.40 10.19 9.25
C GLY A 240 2.59 8.88 8.48
N PHE A 241 1.86 8.74 7.38
CA PHE A 241 1.96 7.56 6.51
C PHE A 241 3.20 7.69 5.58
N PRO A 242 4.11 6.71 5.58
CA PRO A 242 5.35 6.76 4.80
C PRO A 242 5.08 6.45 3.31
N LEU A 243 4.47 7.41 2.60
CA LEU A 243 3.98 7.26 1.23
C LEU A 243 5.03 6.70 0.27
N LYS A 244 6.27 7.23 0.29
CA LYS A 244 7.36 6.76 -0.58
C LYS A 244 7.78 5.32 -0.29
N ALA A 245 7.80 4.90 0.97
CA ALA A 245 8.15 3.54 1.33
C ALA A 245 7.04 2.58 0.93
N PHE A 246 5.79 2.96 1.17
CA PHE A 246 4.62 2.19 0.76
C PHE A 246 4.54 2.04 -0.76
N GLN A 247 4.78 3.11 -1.52
CA GLN A 247 4.87 3.09 -2.98
C GLN A 247 5.88 2.07 -3.50
N LYS A 248 7.02 1.88 -2.82
CA LYS A 248 8.01 0.85 -3.20
C LYS A 248 7.50 -0.57 -2.96
N ILE A 249 6.75 -0.79 -1.89
CA ILE A 249 6.26 -2.13 -1.53
C ILE A 249 5.13 -2.56 -2.45
N ILE A 250 4.25 -1.64 -2.85
CA ILE A 250 3.14 -1.98 -3.75
C ILE A 250 3.61 -2.33 -5.18
N LEU A 251 4.85 -2.00 -5.57
CA LEU A 251 5.43 -2.40 -6.86
C LEU A 251 5.52 -3.92 -7.01
N ASP A 252 5.79 -4.63 -5.92
CA ASP A 252 5.86 -6.10 -5.89
C ASP A 252 4.45 -6.74 -5.93
N GLN A 253 3.40 -5.93 -6.03
CA GLN A 253 1.98 -6.32 -6.02
C GLN A 253 1.65 -7.35 -4.93
N PRO A 254 2.02 -7.10 -3.64
CA PRO A 254 1.66 -8.01 -2.57
C PRO A 254 0.13 -8.03 -2.38
N VAL A 255 -0.40 -9.18 -1.97
CA VAL A 255 -1.79 -9.26 -1.51
C VAL A 255 -1.89 -8.51 -0.19
N LEU A 256 -2.69 -7.44 -0.16
CA LEU A 256 -2.93 -6.63 1.01
C LEU A 256 -4.34 -6.85 1.55
N ILE A 257 -4.45 -6.67 2.86
CA ILE A 257 -5.69 -6.75 3.59
C ILE A 257 -6.01 -5.35 4.11
N LEU A 258 -7.12 -4.80 3.66
CA LEU A 258 -7.59 -3.48 4.03
C LEU A 258 -8.76 -3.61 5.00
N GLU A 259 -8.68 -2.92 6.13
CA GLU A 259 -9.83 -2.72 7.04
C GLU A 259 -10.39 -1.32 6.77
N THR A 260 -11.61 -1.29 6.23
CA THR A 260 -12.28 -0.06 5.76
C THR A 260 -13.56 0.20 6.53
N ASN A 261 -13.93 1.47 6.67
CA ASN A 261 -15.25 1.90 7.13
C ASN A 261 -15.61 3.18 6.37
N ASN A 262 -16.75 3.19 5.68
CA ASN A 262 -17.21 4.30 4.85
C ASN A 262 -16.13 4.80 3.87
N ASP A 263 -15.51 3.87 3.12
CA ASP A 263 -14.44 4.13 2.14
C ASP A 263 -13.14 4.74 2.68
N ILE A 264 -13.01 4.86 4.02
CA ILE A 264 -11.76 5.23 4.70
C ILE A 264 -11.04 3.96 5.15
N VAL A 265 -9.73 3.89 4.87
CA VAL A 265 -8.83 2.80 5.25
C VAL A 265 -8.18 3.10 6.59
N TYR A 266 -8.43 2.25 7.58
CA TYR A 266 -7.90 2.40 8.94
C TYR A 266 -6.69 1.51 9.21
N LYS A 267 -6.56 0.41 8.45
CA LYS A 267 -5.45 -0.52 8.60
C LYS A 267 -5.15 -1.25 7.31
N ILE A 268 -3.86 -1.38 7.03
CA ILE A 268 -3.32 -2.12 5.89
C ILE A 268 -2.37 -3.18 6.45
N SER A 269 -2.56 -4.43 6.06
CA SER A 269 -1.68 -5.52 6.46
C SER A 269 -1.34 -6.44 5.29
N GLN A 270 -0.11 -6.95 5.26
CA GLN A 270 0.30 -7.88 4.21
C GLN A 270 -0.22 -9.29 4.48
N GLN A 271 -0.86 -9.89 3.47
CA GLN A 271 -1.19 -11.31 3.50
C GLN A 271 0.04 -12.12 3.06
N LYS A 272 0.64 -12.86 4.00
CA LYS A 272 1.69 -13.83 3.67
C LYS A 272 1.09 -14.98 2.86
N LEU A 273 1.65 -15.22 1.68
CA LEU A 273 1.37 -16.37 0.84
C LEU A 273 2.37 -17.45 1.24
N LEU A 274 1.87 -18.59 1.68
CA LEU A 274 2.63 -19.76 2.13
C LEU A 274 2.24 -20.95 1.27
#